data_AF-A0A955SD66-F1
#
_entry.id   AF-A0A955SD66-F1
#
_cell.length_a   1.000
_cell.length_b   1.000
_cell.length_c   1.000
_cell.angle_alpha   90.00
_cell.angle_beta   90.00
_cell.angle_gamma   90.00
#
_symmetry.space_group_name_H-M   'P 1'
#
loop_
_entity.id
_entity.type
_entity.pdbx_description
1 polymer ?
#
loop_
_entity_poly.entity_id
_entity_poly.type
_entity_poly.pdbx_seq_one_letter_code
_entity_poly.pdbx_strand_id
1 'polypeptide(L)'
;MHYHRFIYDWVRSESLRDEDKRLVREVVEDWFAKFPCGRGRAWDPFTVAYRSQVWIRILLEPQGEALFPKVHKSLFLHGLYLEQNLETHLGGNHLFKDLSAMLMLSACFEGPTSERWFHSTSQQLEREIDKQVLS
;
A
#
# COMPACT_ATOMS: atom_id res chain seq x y z
N MET A 1 6.78 -3.73 -12.31
CA MET A 1 7.20 -3.14 -11.03
C MET A 1 7.38 -1.62 -11.05
N HIS A 2 7.57 -0.93 -12.19
CA HIS A 2 7.87 0.51 -12.20
C HIS A 2 6.67 1.48 -12.16
N TYR A 3 5.42 1.00 -12.30
CA TYR A 3 4.21 1.84 -12.38
C TYR A 3 4.08 2.83 -11.22
N HIS A 4 4.33 2.36 -10.00
CA HIS A 4 4.12 3.16 -8.80
C HIS A 4 5.36 3.90 -8.32
N ARG A 5 6.53 3.65 -8.91
CA ARG A 5 7.76 4.38 -8.55
C ARG A 5 7.67 5.84 -9.00
N PHE A 6 7.20 6.08 -10.23
CA PHE A 6 6.96 7.43 -10.72
C PHE A 6 5.90 8.16 -9.88
N ILE A 7 4.82 7.47 -9.49
CA ILE A 7 3.80 8.05 -8.62
C ILE A 7 4.33 8.32 -7.20
N TYR A 8 5.24 7.50 -6.70
CA TYR A 8 5.89 7.70 -5.40
C TYR A 8 6.76 8.95 -5.39
N ASP A 9 7.58 9.15 -6.43
CA ASP A 9 8.41 10.35 -6.58
C ASP A 9 7.53 11.60 -6.70
N TRP A 10 6.41 11.50 -7.40
CA TRP A 10 5.37 12.54 -7.50
C TRP A 10 4.72 12.87 -6.15
N VAL A 11 4.30 11.85 -5.39
CA VAL A 11 3.67 11.99 -4.05
C VAL A 11 4.56 12.76 -3.05
N ARG A 12 5.89 12.70 -3.25
CA ARG A 12 6.88 13.36 -2.38
C ARG A 12 7.24 14.78 -2.81
N SER A 13 6.84 15.22 -4.01
CA SER A 13 7.16 16.56 -4.50
C SER A 13 6.07 17.57 -4.11
N GLU A 14 6.46 18.71 -3.52
CA GLU A 14 5.52 19.72 -2.98
C GLU A 14 4.85 20.62 -4.04
N SER A 15 5.27 20.55 -5.32
CA SER A 15 4.71 21.39 -6.38
C SER A 15 4.30 20.56 -7.59
N LEU A 16 3.00 20.39 -7.79
CA LEU A 16 2.45 19.64 -8.92
C LEU A 16 1.60 20.51 -9.81
N ARG A 17 1.81 20.36 -11.12
CA ARG A 17 0.99 20.99 -12.15
C ARG A 17 -0.26 20.14 -12.36
N ASP A 18 -1.31 20.71 -12.94
CA ASP A 18 -2.56 19.97 -13.19
C ASP A 18 -2.39 18.80 -14.16
N GLU A 19 -1.38 18.86 -15.04
CA GLU A 19 -0.97 17.75 -15.92
C GLU A 19 -0.53 16.51 -15.12
N ASP A 20 0.22 16.72 -14.04
CA ASP A 20 0.75 15.63 -13.20
C ASP A 20 -0.40 14.91 -12.46
N LYS A 21 -1.44 15.65 -12.05
CA LYS A 21 -2.66 15.09 -11.42
C LYS A 21 -3.46 14.21 -12.38
N ARG A 22 -3.58 14.63 -13.66
CA ARG A 22 -4.27 13.85 -14.69
C ARG A 22 -3.54 12.54 -14.96
N LEU A 23 -2.22 12.60 -15.08
CA LEU A 23 -1.38 11.43 -15.32
C LEU A 23 -1.54 10.38 -14.20
N VAL A 24 -1.60 10.79 -12.94
CA VAL A 24 -1.82 9.86 -11.83
C VAL A 24 -3.14 9.11 -11.95
N ARG A 25 -4.23 9.83 -12.31
CA ARG A 25 -5.53 9.20 -12.53
C ARG A 25 -5.45 8.16 -13.66
N GLU A 26 -4.85 8.53 -14.78
CA GLU A 26 -4.70 7.64 -15.94
C GLU A 26 -3.90 6.39 -15.59
N VAL A 27 -2.79 6.53 -14.85
CA VAL A 27 -1.96 5.41 -14.42
C VAL A 27 -2.70 4.48 -13.46
N VAL A 28 -3.51 5.01 -12.53
CA VAL A 28 -4.31 4.20 -11.61
C VAL A 28 -5.42 3.45 -12.34
N GLU A 29 -6.15 4.12 -13.23
CA GLU A 29 -7.23 3.49 -14.02
C GLU A 29 -6.68 2.43 -14.99
N ASP A 30 -5.57 2.71 -15.67
CA ASP A 30 -4.90 1.76 -16.54
C ASP A 30 -4.37 0.54 -15.76
N TRP A 31 -3.90 0.73 -14.53
CA TRP A 31 -3.54 -0.38 -13.64
C TRP A 31 -4.73 -1.30 -13.38
N PHE A 32 -5.90 -0.74 -13.03
CA PHE A 32 -7.12 -1.54 -12.80
C PHE A 32 -7.55 -2.31 -14.06
N ALA A 33 -7.38 -1.73 -15.25
CA ALA A 33 -7.70 -2.40 -16.51
C ALA A 33 -6.77 -3.58 -16.81
N LYS A 34 -5.48 -3.48 -16.43
CA LYS A 34 -4.45 -4.47 -16.79
C LYS A 34 -4.23 -5.57 -15.75
N PHE A 35 -4.46 -5.28 -14.47
CA PHE A 35 -4.08 -6.15 -13.37
C PHE A 35 -5.29 -6.54 -12.51
N PRO A 36 -6.06 -7.56 -12.92
CA PRO A 36 -7.16 -8.06 -12.09
C PRO A 36 -6.66 -8.59 -10.75
N CYS A 37 -7.53 -8.56 -9.74
CA CYS A 37 -7.19 -8.84 -8.36
C CYS A 37 -6.63 -10.26 -8.15
N GLY A 38 -5.59 -10.38 -7.33
CA GLY A 38 -5.03 -11.65 -6.84
C GLY A 38 -4.28 -12.51 -7.84
N ARG A 39 -3.81 -11.98 -8.99
CA ARG A 39 -3.14 -12.78 -10.02
C ARG A 39 -1.81 -12.21 -10.50
N GLY A 40 -0.81 -13.09 -10.60
CA GLY A 40 0.50 -12.82 -11.21
C GLY A 40 1.38 -11.87 -10.39
N ARG A 41 2.55 -11.52 -10.94
CA ARG A 41 3.59 -10.70 -10.28
C ARG A 41 3.15 -9.31 -9.81
N ALA A 42 2.02 -8.79 -10.31
CA ALA A 42 1.46 -7.54 -9.82
C ALA A 42 0.95 -7.64 -8.37
N TRP A 43 0.75 -8.87 -7.90
CA TRP A 43 0.28 -9.20 -6.57
C TRP A 43 1.38 -9.81 -5.68
N ASP A 44 2.65 -9.81 -6.09
CA ASP A 44 3.74 -10.17 -5.18
C ASP A 44 3.64 -9.30 -3.90
N PRO A 45 3.79 -9.86 -2.67
CA PRO A 45 3.47 -9.18 -1.41
C PRO A 45 4.12 -7.81 -1.26
N PHE A 46 5.43 -7.72 -1.45
CA PHE A 46 6.16 -6.46 -1.47
C PHE A 46 5.58 -5.42 -2.45
N THR A 47 5.14 -5.87 -3.64
CA THR A 47 4.55 -4.99 -4.66
C THR A 47 3.18 -4.48 -4.21
N VAL A 48 2.39 -5.33 -3.54
CA VAL A 48 1.11 -4.94 -2.94
C VAL A 48 1.31 -3.95 -1.80
N ALA A 49 2.24 -4.24 -0.89
CA ALA A 49 2.58 -3.36 0.23
C ALA A 49 3.01 -1.96 -0.25
N TYR A 50 3.93 -1.91 -1.21
CA TYR A 50 4.40 -0.65 -1.79
C TYR A 50 3.27 0.12 -2.48
N ARG A 51 2.44 -0.56 -3.28
CA ARG A 51 1.30 0.07 -3.96
C ARG A 51 0.28 0.62 -2.97
N SER A 52 -0.01 -0.11 -1.88
CA SER A 52 -0.92 0.35 -0.84
C SER A 52 -0.47 1.67 -0.23
N GLN A 53 0.80 1.80 0.14
CA GLN A 53 1.33 3.05 0.71
C GLN A 53 1.21 4.22 -0.28
N VAL A 54 1.55 4.00 -1.55
CA VAL A 54 1.40 5.01 -2.61
C VAL A 54 -0.05 5.43 -2.77
N TRP A 55 -0.97 4.47 -2.83
CA TRP A 55 -2.39 4.72 -3.04
C TRP A 55 -3.06 5.42 -1.85
N ILE A 56 -2.69 5.05 -0.63
CA ILE A 56 -3.11 5.78 0.58
C ILE A 56 -2.70 7.24 0.45
N ARG A 57 -1.46 7.53 0.05
CA ARG A 57 -1.07 8.93 -0.12
C ARG A 57 -1.78 9.64 -1.26
N ILE A 58 -2.06 8.98 -2.39
CA ILE A 58 -2.90 9.58 -3.45
C ILE A 58 -4.26 10.01 -2.89
N LEU A 59 -4.87 9.21 -2.00
CA LEU A 59 -6.16 9.53 -1.40
C LEU A 59 -6.12 10.69 -0.41
N LEU A 60 -4.95 11.03 0.14
CA LEU A 60 -4.77 12.18 1.03
C LEU A 60 -4.61 13.51 0.27
N GLU A 61 -4.47 13.46 -1.06
CA GLU A 61 -4.33 14.64 -1.89
C GLU A 61 -5.69 15.04 -2.53
N PRO A 62 -5.90 16.33 -2.89
CA PRO A 62 -7.18 16.78 -3.47
C PRO A 62 -7.63 15.99 -4.70
N GLN A 63 -6.69 15.56 -5.55
CA GLN A 63 -6.94 14.73 -6.74
C GLN A 63 -7.43 13.31 -6.41
N GLY A 64 -7.21 12.85 -5.18
CA GLY A 64 -7.63 11.55 -4.68
C GLY A 64 -9.13 11.39 -4.56
N GLU A 65 -9.90 12.49 -4.43
CA GLU A 65 -11.35 12.46 -4.25
C GLU A 65 -12.06 11.66 -5.36
N ALA A 66 -11.69 11.92 -6.63
CA ALA A 66 -12.28 11.22 -7.77
C ALA A 66 -11.91 9.73 -7.84
N LEU A 67 -10.79 9.34 -7.22
CA LEU A 67 -10.31 7.96 -7.18
C LEU A 67 -10.80 7.21 -5.94
N PHE A 68 -11.33 7.93 -4.94
CA PHE A 68 -11.60 7.41 -3.60
C PHE A 68 -12.44 6.12 -3.62
N PRO A 69 -13.61 6.02 -4.27
CA PRO A 69 -14.43 4.81 -4.16
C PRO A 69 -13.74 3.54 -4.67
N LYS A 70 -13.00 3.65 -5.79
CA LYS A 70 -12.30 2.51 -6.41
C LYS A 70 -11.04 2.13 -5.64
N VAL A 71 -10.21 3.12 -5.32
CA VAL A 71 -8.93 2.91 -4.64
C VAL A 71 -9.16 2.46 -3.20
N HIS A 72 -10.09 3.06 -2.47
CA HIS A 72 -10.44 2.67 -1.11
C HIS A 72 -10.90 1.20 -1.03
N LYS A 73 -11.79 0.77 -1.94
CA LYS A 73 -12.19 -0.64 -2.04
C LYS A 73 -11.01 -1.57 -2.32
N SER A 74 -10.10 -1.16 -3.21
CA SER A 74 -8.94 -1.97 -3.57
C SER A 74 -7.89 -2.02 -2.46
N LEU A 75 -7.74 -0.96 -1.66
CA LEU A 75 -6.87 -0.95 -0.47
C LEU A 75 -7.36 -1.98 0.55
N PHE A 76 -8.67 -2.15 0.71
CA PHE A 76 -9.21 -3.21 1.57
C PHE A 76 -8.82 -4.60 1.05
N LEU A 77 -8.92 -4.82 -0.26
CA LEU A 77 -8.48 -6.07 -0.90
C LEU A 77 -6.97 -6.29 -0.76
N HIS A 78 -6.16 -5.23 -0.80
CA HIS A 78 -4.73 -5.32 -0.52
C HIS A 78 -4.47 -5.78 0.93
N GLY A 79 -5.21 -5.24 1.90
CA GLY A 79 -5.10 -5.66 3.31
C GLY A 79 -5.46 -7.13 3.50
N LEU A 80 -6.56 -7.59 2.92
CA LEU A 80 -6.95 -9.00 2.95
C LEU A 80 -5.89 -9.91 2.31
N TYR A 81 -5.28 -9.47 1.20
CA TYR A 81 -4.22 -10.20 0.54
C TYR A 81 -2.96 -10.26 1.40
N LEU A 82 -2.48 -9.12 1.89
CA LEU A 82 -1.26 -9.02 2.69
C LEU A 82 -1.37 -9.79 4.01
N GLU A 83 -2.53 -9.77 4.67
CA GLU A 83 -2.80 -10.57 5.87
C GLU A 83 -2.45 -12.06 5.69
N GLN A 84 -2.64 -12.60 4.49
CA GLN A 84 -2.38 -14.01 4.18
C GLN A 84 -1.03 -14.26 3.51
N ASN A 85 -0.35 -13.23 3.02
CA ASN A 85 0.79 -13.37 2.11
C ASN A 85 2.02 -12.54 2.55
N LEU A 86 2.13 -12.11 3.81
CA LEU A 86 3.31 -11.39 4.30
C LEU A 86 4.62 -12.08 3.88
N GLU A 87 5.58 -11.30 3.40
CA GLU A 87 6.85 -11.80 2.86
C GLU A 87 7.82 -12.21 3.99
N THR A 88 7.53 -13.34 4.62
CA THR A 88 8.29 -13.87 5.79
C THR A 88 9.56 -14.63 5.39
N HIS A 89 9.62 -15.13 4.14
CA HIS A 89 10.68 -16.04 3.70
C HIS A 89 11.96 -15.36 3.23
N LEU A 90 11.87 -14.10 2.77
CA LEU A 90 13.03 -13.40 2.20
C LEU A 90 13.86 -12.65 3.25
N GLY A 91 13.40 -12.57 4.51
CA GLY A 91 14.13 -11.97 5.64
C GLY A 91 14.44 -10.47 5.45
N GLY A 92 14.64 -9.75 6.56
CA GLY A 92 15.04 -8.34 6.52
C GLY A 92 13.95 -7.35 6.07
N ASN A 93 14.36 -6.27 5.38
CA ASN A 93 13.56 -5.06 5.09
C ASN A 93 12.19 -5.28 4.40
N HIS A 94 11.93 -6.45 3.82
CA HIS A 94 10.67 -6.71 3.09
C HIS A 94 9.50 -6.97 4.04
N LEU A 95 9.69 -7.84 5.04
CA LEU A 95 8.67 -8.05 6.07
C LEU A 95 8.34 -6.75 6.79
N PHE A 96 9.35 -5.95 7.13
CA PHE A 96 9.14 -4.63 7.75
C PHE A 96 8.30 -3.70 6.87
N LYS A 97 8.53 -3.70 5.54
CA LYS A 97 7.73 -2.91 4.60
C LYS A 97 6.29 -3.40 4.48
N ASP A 98 6.08 -4.72 4.44
CA ASP A 98 4.74 -5.31 4.41
C ASP A 98 3.96 -4.95 5.68
N LEU A 99 4.60 -5.08 6.84
CA LEU A 99 4.02 -4.69 8.13
C LEU A 99 3.73 -3.18 8.20
N SER A 100 4.63 -2.33 7.71
CA SER A 100 4.37 -0.88 7.65
C SER A 100 3.14 -0.55 6.77
N ALA A 101 2.98 -1.25 5.65
CA ALA A 101 1.81 -1.08 4.79
C ALA A 101 0.54 -1.58 5.49
N MET A 102 0.59 -2.72 6.18
CA MET A 102 -0.55 -3.24 6.95
C MET A 102 -0.98 -2.30 8.07
N LEU A 103 -0.03 -1.65 8.74
CA LEU A 103 -0.34 -0.67 9.77
C LEU A 103 -1.06 0.55 9.17
N MET A 104 -0.58 1.08 8.05
CA MET A 104 -1.25 2.17 7.34
C MET A 104 -2.65 1.77 6.87
N LEU A 105 -2.80 0.56 6.31
CA LEU A 105 -4.10 0.01 5.88
C LEU A 105 -5.06 -0.12 7.06
N SER A 106 -4.58 -0.57 8.24
CA SER A 106 -5.42 -0.66 9.44
C SER A 106 -6.00 0.69 9.85
N ALA A 107 -5.27 1.79 9.62
CA ALA A 107 -5.74 3.15 9.92
C ALA A 107 -6.71 3.71 8.86
N CYS A 108 -6.83 3.08 7.68
CA CYS A 108 -7.73 3.52 6.62
C CYS A 108 -9.16 2.99 6.76
N PHE A 109 -9.41 2.01 7.63
CA PHE A 109 -10.71 1.35 7.75
C PHE A 109 -11.14 1.22 9.20
N GLU A 110 -12.45 1.09 9.41
CA GLU A 110 -13.05 0.84 10.72
C GLU A 110 -13.62 -0.58 10.81
N GLY A 111 -13.64 -1.10 12.04
CA GLY A 111 -14.30 -2.37 12.37
C GLY A 111 -13.35 -3.55 12.61
N PRO A 112 -13.92 -4.75 12.84
CA PRO A 112 -13.16 -5.88 13.39
C PRO A 112 -11.98 -6.35 12.52
N THR A 113 -12.05 -6.10 11.21
CA THR A 113 -10.97 -6.46 10.29
C THR A 113 -9.77 -5.54 10.43
N SER A 114 -9.99 -4.22 10.52
CA SER A 114 -8.89 -3.27 10.68
C SER A 114 -8.28 -3.33 12.08
N GLU A 115 -9.10 -3.52 13.11
CA GLU A 115 -8.62 -3.77 14.48
C GLU A 115 -7.70 -4.99 14.55
N ARG A 116 -8.11 -6.10 13.92
CA ARG A 116 -7.28 -7.31 13.84
C ARG A 116 -5.98 -7.05 13.10
N TRP A 117 -6.01 -6.33 11.97
CA TRP A 117 -4.79 -5.95 11.25
C TRP A 117 -3.87 -5.10 12.13
N PHE A 118 -4.39 -4.11 12.84
CA PHE A 118 -3.64 -3.25 13.74
C PHE A 118 -2.93 -4.07 14.83
N HIS A 119 -3.67 -4.93 15.55
CA HIS A 119 -3.12 -5.72 16.64
C HIS A 119 -2.07 -6.73 16.15
N SER A 120 -2.38 -7.48 15.09
CA SER A 120 -1.46 -8.47 14.52
C SER A 120 -0.19 -7.82 13.98
N THR A 121 -0.32 -6.68 13.31
CA THR A 121 0.81 -5.96 12.71
C THR A 121 1.69 -5.32 13.77
N SER A 122 1.10 -4.68 14.79
CA SER A 122 1.85 -4.03 15.87
C SER A 122 2.72 -5.05 16.62
N GLN A 123 2.15 -6.21 16.97
CA GLN A 123 2.91 -7.27 17.64
C GLN A 123 4.07 -7.80 16.78
N GLN A 124 3.88 -7.90 15.46
CA GLN A 124 4.93 -8.35 14.55
C GLN A 124 6.00 -7.27 14.36
N LEU A 125 5.62 -5.99 14.27
CA LEU A 125 6.57 -4.88 14.16
C LEU A 125 7.47 -4.78 15.40
N GLU A 126 6.93 -4.90 16.60
CA GLU A 126 7.73 -4.92 17.84
C GLU A 126 8.80 -6.00 17.77
N ARG A 127 8.42 -7.23 17.40
CA ARG A 127 9.37 -8.34 17.24
C ARG A 127 10.42 -8.09 16.17
N GLU A 128 10.07 -7.45 15.07
CA GLU A 128 11.02 -7.14 14.00
C GLU A 128 11.97 -5.99 14.39
N ILE A 129 11.49 -4.99 15.14
CA ILE A 129 12.31 -3.92 15.70
C ILE A 129 13.35 -4.52 16.68
N ASP A 130 12.92 -5.36 17.61
CA ASP A 130 13.81 -6.01 18.59
C ASP A 130 14.91 -6.86 17.93
N LYS A 131 14.63 -7.43 16.75
CA LYS A 131 15.62 -8.21 15.99
C LYS A 131 16.61 -7.36 15.21
N GLN A 132 16.18 -6.20 14.71
CA GLN A 132 16.92 -5.43 13.70
C GLN A 132 17.59 -4.18 14.26
N VAL A 133 17.15 -3.69 15.41
CA VAL A 133 17.75 -2.55 16.12
C VAL A 133 18.51 -3.09 17.33
N LEU A 134 19.83 -3.08 17.25
CA LEU A 134 20.69 -3.39 18.40
C LEU A 134 20.56 -2.27 19.43
N SER A 135 20.27 -2.65 20.68
CA SER A 135 20.29 -1.78 21.87
C SER A 135 21.71 -1.39 22.27
#